data_AF-A0A3L8DRT9-F1
#
_entry.id   AF-A0A3L8DRT9-F1
#
_cell.length_a   1.000
_cell.length_b   1.000
_cell.length_c   1.000
_cell.angle_alpha   90.00
_cell.angle_beta   90.00
_cell.angle_gamma   90.00
#
_symmetry.space_group_name_H-M   'P 1'
#
loop_
_entity.id
_entity.type
_entity.pdbx_description
1 polymer ?
#
loop_
_entity_poly.entity_id
_entity_poly.type
_entity_poly.pdbx_seq_one_letter_code
_entity_poly.pdbx_strand_id
1 'polypeptide(L)'
;MSVFCKLSLSLLSRSYRFRKSAKCLSRGINISRRVIPLRFVENNADIKDTLAKKDVSDAEWQNIRDKCLQIQDVTPFTVDTIIIDMCMKHSVLDSAIAYFKFLRQNNYALNAAVIGKYLRIYSFKGNLDDLEKAEILQTYHDLRKKYPVLDAFTTEHCIASLCCTDQWKEAFEMLEMLKITQKPSGTIYSVLAAAAFKNREPDIAWRTLSQISHTQVPRNNIYTSYLSYCKQEGKEAFNKNMLKMFDFWSEHNIRIHNKIIQAYADVASEYGWVGKPTTISKTGICKHCGHSLSKIVIRQDAFQKLANSVANKLIIGSDIYHNTDPEEFRNFRQFVEKTKPYDIVIDGLNLTYISKNSPGMVTFIFLKLYNYKWPVLQQIQAYASVFYIDNLSEDDPYILYATMASGINAMFVSSDLLRQHKHSFKKLNLYQEFHHWQCSHQYSLIKFNKSIRIQKPFVYLPSAQKNDDHWHIPYVADDCTMTNFDFHEFPDKWYCLRQEKKYT
;
A
#
# COMPACT_ATOMS: atom_id res chain seq x y z
N MET A 1 -28.56 35.48 26.12
CA MET A 1 -28.13 34.22 25.44
C MET A 1 -28.09 34.30 23.90
N SER A 2 -28.23 35.45 23.22
CA SER A 2 -28.16 35.51 21.73
C SER A 2 -26.85 36.06 21.15
N VAL A 3 -25.89 36.48 21.99
CA VAL A 3 -24.60 37.05 21.55
C VAL A 3 -23.49 35.97 21.45
N PHE A 4 -23.56 34.90 22.24
CA PHE A 4 -22.60 33.78 22.17
C PHE A 4 -22.76 32.90 20.92
N CYS A 5 -23.95 32.83 20.30
CA CYS A 5 -24.16 32.08 19.06
C CYS A 5 -23.58 32.77 17.81
N LYS A 6 -23.43 34.10 17.79
CA LYS A 6 -22.90 34.81 16.61
C LYS A 6 -21.37 34.76 16.51
N LEU A 7 -20.66 34.61 17.63
CA LEU A 7 -19.21 34.44 17.66
C LEU A 7 -18.76 33.00 17.34
N SER A 8 -19.56 31.98 17.70
CA SER A 8 -19.27 30.59 17.31
C SER A 8 -19.48 30.36 15.81
N LEU A 9 -20.48 30.99 15.19
CA LEU A 9 -20.73 30.93 13.75
C LEU A 9 -19.64 31.66 12.91
N SER A 10 -19.01 32.71 13.43
CA SER A 10 -17.91 33.41 12.72
C SER A 10 -16.58 32.64 12.81
N LEU A 11 -16.33 31.93 13.93
CA LEU A 11 -15.18 31.02 14.08
C LEU A 11 -15.38 29.71 13.30
N LEU A 12 -16.61 29.20 13.19
CA LEU A 12 -16.95 28.06 12.34
C LEU A 12 -16.84 28.42 10.85
N SER A 13 -17.25 29.61 10.42
CA SER A 13 -17.10 30.03 9.02
C SER A 13 -15.66 30.38 8.64
N ARG A 14 -14.82 30.88 9.57
CA ARG A 14 -13.37 31.04 9.36
C ARG A 14 -12.62 29.72 9.31
N SER A 15 -12.96 28.73 10.17
CA SER A 15 -12.39 27.38 10.08
C SER A 15 -12.88 26.64 8.83
N TYR A 16 -14.10 26.89 8.36
CA TYR A 16 -14.61 26.36 7.08
C TYR A 16 -13.94 27.03 5.86
N ARG A 17 -13.61 28.33 5.90
CA ARG A 17 -12.84 29.01 4.84
C ARG A 17 -11.35 28.64 4.85
N PHE A 18 -10.72 28.48 6.02
CA PHE A 18 -9.38 27.89 6.14
C PHE A 18 -9.35 26.43 5.66
N ARG A 19 -10.44 25.68 5.85
CA ARG A 19 -10.57 24.32 5.29
C ARG A 19 -10.97 24.31 3.82
N LYS A 20 -11.59 25.35 3.27
CA LYS A 20 -11.84 25.49 1.83
C LYS A 20 -10.55 25.85 1.09
N SER A 21 -9.69 26.70 1.67
CA SER A 21 -8.32 26.85 1.19
C SER A 21 -7.53 25.55 1.40
N ALA A 22 -7.68 24.83 2.52
CA ALA A 22 -7.03 23.53 2.72
C ALA A 22 -7.60 22.39 1.85
N LYS A 23 -8.87 22.40 1.43
CA LYS A 23 -9.49 21.44 0.49
C LYS A 23 -9.20 21.80 -0.97
N CYS A 24 -9.06 23.08 -1.32
CA CYS A 24 -8.42 23.49 -2.58
C CYS A 24 -6.91 23.25 -2.58
N LEU A 25 -6.24 23.28 -1.42
CA LEU A 25 -4.82 22.93 -1.27
C LEU A 25 -4.58 21.42 -1.13
N SER A 26 -5.59 20.60 -0.78
CA SER A 26 -5.45 19.13 -0.74
C SER A 26 -6.04 18.42 -1.96
N ARG A 27 -6.80 19.13 -2.82
CA ARG A 27 -6.97 18.79 -4.25
C ARG A 27 -5.96 19.50 -5.16
N GLY A 28 -4.99 20.20 -4.57
CA GLY A 28 -3.96 20.98 -5.25
C GLY A 28 -2.52 20.66 -4.83
N ILE A 29 -2.29 19.71 -3.91
CA ILE A 29 -0.98 19.07 -3.76
C ILE A 29 -0.99 17.77 -4.56
N ASN A 30 -1.37 17.92 -5.83
CA ASN A 30 -0.73 17.13 -6.87
C ASN A 30 0.70 17.68 -6.86
N ILE A 31 1.58 17.10 -6.04
CA ILE A 31 2.97 17.53 -6.11
C ILE A 31 3.39 17.19 -7.54
N SER A 32 3.62 18.22 -8.36
CA SER A 32 4.17 18.13 -9.72
C SER A 32 5.56 17.44 -9.77
N ARG A 33 6.01 16.83 -8.66
CA ARG A 33 7.33 16.28 -8.32
C ARG A 33 7.85 15.15 -9.21
N ARG A 34 7.21 14.79 -10.32
CA ARG A 34 7.74 13.73 -11.22
C ARG A 34 7.59 13.94 -12.71
N VAL A 35 6.82 14.93 -13.16
CA VAL A 35 6.59 15.17 -14.60
C VAL A 35 7.68 16.08 -15.17
N ILE A 36 8.14 17.06 -14.40
CA ILE A 36 9.15 18.04 -14.83
C ILE A 36 10.51 17.38 -15.10
N PRO A 37 11.06 16.52 -14.22
CA PRO A 37 12.38 15.92 -14.45
C PRO A 37 12.42 14.97 -15.66
N LEU A 38 11.34 14.22 -15.92
CA LEU A 38 11.28 13.32 -17.09
C LEU A 38 11.29 14.09 -18.39
N ARG A 39 10.34 15.02 -18.54
CA ARG A 39 10.22 15.80 -19.76
C ARG A 39 11.48 16.62 -20.02
N PHE A 40 12.11 17.13 -18.97
CA PHE A 40 13.36 17.87 -19.10
C PHE A 40 14.50 17.00 -19.63
N VAL A 41 14.71 15.80 -19.06
CA VAL A 41 15.77 14.89 -19.54
C VAL A 41 15.44 14.31 -20.92
N GLU A 42 14.18 13.99 -21.21
CA GLU A 42 13.72 13.55 -22.53
C GLU A 42 13.97 14.61 -23.62
N ASN A 43 13.78 15.90 -23.27
CA ASN A 43 14.01 17.01 -24.18
C ASN A 43 15.49 17.45 -24.26
N ASN A 44 16.37 16.94 -23.39
CA ASN A 44 17.79 17.28 -23.33
C ASN A 44 18.63 16.00 -23.26
N ALA A 45 18.70 15.27 -24.38
CA ALA A 45 19.41 14.00 -24.48
C ALA A 45 20.89 14.10 -24.07
N ASP A 46 21.52 15.25 -24.30
CA ASP A 46 22.89 15.53 -23.90
C ASP A 46 23.10 15.48 -22.37
N ILE A 47 22.09 15.91 -21.58
CA ILE A 47 22.13 15.80 -20.12
C ILE A 47 22.07 14.33 -19.71
N LYS A 48 21.19 13.54 -20.34
CA LYS A 48 21.08 12.10 -20.07
C LYS A 48 22.41 11.39 -20.33
N ASP A 49 23.03 11.67 -21.47
CA ASP A 49 24.30 11.07 -21.86
C ASP A 49 25.42 11.49 -20.90
N THR A 50 25.43 12.76 -20.49
CA THR A 50 26.40 13.26 -19.50
C THR A 50 26.22 12.60 -18.14
N LEU A 51 24.99 12.45 -17.64
CA LEU A 51 24.70 11.76 -16.38
C LEU A 51 25.12 10.29 -16.40
N ALA A 52 25.15 9.65 -17.58
CA ALA A 52 25.57 8.26 -17.74
C ALA A 52 27.09 8.09 -17.90
N LYS A 53 27.86 9.18 -18.01
CA LYS A 53 29.32 9.11 -18.04
C LYS A 53 29.84 8.61 -16.70
N LYS A 54 30.92 7.82 -16.76
CA LYS A 54 31.62 7.33 -15.57
C LYS A 54 32.23 8.48 -14.75
N ASP A 55 32.82 9.45 -15.46
CA ASP A 55 33.48 10.60 -14.87
C ASP A 55 32.90 11.88 -15.49
N VAL A 56 32.17 12.65 -14.67
CA VAL A 56 31.58 13.94 -15.05
C VAL A 56 32.40 15.05 -14.40
N SER A 57 32.92 15.96 -15.22
CA SER A 57 33.75 17.07 -14.76
C SER A 57 32.95 18.17 -14.07
N ASP A 58 33.61 19.00 -13.26
CA ASP A 58 33.00 20.16 -12.58
C ASP A 58 32.33 21.13 -13.56
N ALA A 59 32.93 21.35 -14.74
CA ALA A 59 32.35 22.19 -15.79
C ALA A 59 31.05 21.60 -16.36
N GLU A 60 30.99 20.27 -16.51
CA GLU A 60 29.78 19.58 -16.95
C GLU A 60 28.69 19.61 -15.87
N TRP A 61 29.05 19.43 -14.60
CA TRP A 61 28.10 19.56 -13.50
C TRP A 61 27.52 20.96 -13.39
N GLN A 62 28.39 21.97 -13.53
CA GLN A 62 27.96 23.36 -13.55
C GLN A 62 27.01 23.64 -14.72
N ASN A 63 27.33 23.16 -15.92
CA ASN A 63 26.45 23.29 -17.09
C ASN A 63 25.09 22.60 -16.88
N ILE A 64 25.04 21.37 -16.33
CA ILE A 64 23.78 20.69 -16.01
C ILE A 64 22.96 21.52 -15.02
N ARG A 65 23.61 22.05 -13.97
CA ARG A 65 22.97 22.88 -12.95
C ARG A 65 22.40 24.16 -13.54
N ASP A 66 23.15 24.84 -14.39
CA ASP A 66 22.72 26.08 -15.05
C ASP A 66 21.55 25.83 -16.00
N LYS A 67 21.57 24.74 -16.77
CA LYS A 67 20.44 24.34 -17.61
C LYS A 67 19.19 24.04 -16.77
N CYS A 68 19.33 23.35 -15.64
CA CYS A 68 18.21 23.09 -14.75
C CYS A 68 17.61 24.36 -14.16
N LEU A 69 18.44 25.38 -13.87
CA LEU A 69 17.98 26.68 -13.36
C LEU A 69 17.21 27.51 -14.38
N GLN A 70 17.32 27.22 -15.69
CA GLN A 70 16.51 27.88 -16.72
C GLN A 70 15.05 27.38 -16.76
N ILE A 71 14.72 26.32 -16.01
CA ILE A 71 13.35 25.79 -15.94
C ILE A 71 12.53 26.68 -14.99
N GLN A 72 11.38 27.15 -15.45
CA GLN A 72 10.51 28.10 -14.74
C GLN A 72 10.21 27.74 -13.27
N ASP A 73 10.06 26.45 -12.95
CA ASP A 73 9.72 25.96 -11.61
C ASP A 73 10.93 25.53 -10.76
N VAL A 74 12.15 25.70 -11.27
CA VAL A 74 13.38 25.30 -10.57
C VAL A 74 14.05 26.51 -9.95
N THR A 75 14.42 26.38 -8.69
CA THR A 75 15.06 27.45 -7.91
C THR A 75 16.47 27.02 -7.48
N PRO A 76 17.35 27.96 -7.12
CA PRO A 76 18.64 27.64 -6.51
C PRO A 76 18.56 26.76 -5.27
N PHE A 77 17.40 26.74 -4.58
CA PHE A 77 17.17 25.92 -3.38
C PHE A 77 16.73 24.49 -3.70
N THR A 78 16.21 24.26 -4.91
CA THR A 78 15.60 22.98 -5.32
C THR A 78 16.39 22.26 -6.41
N VAL A 79 17.19 22.98 -7.19
CA VAL A 79 17.95 22.46 -8.34
C VAL A 79 18.77 21.22 -8.00
N ASP A 80 19.50 21.24 -6.88
CA ASP A 80 20.40 20.14 -6.53
C ASP A 80 19.60 18.87 -6.16
N THR A 81 18.47 19.04 -5.47
CA THR A 81 17.56 17.92 -5.17
C THR A 81 16.92 17.34 -6.43
N ILE A 82 16.73 18.15 -7.47
CA ILE A 82 16.17 17.74 -8.76
C ILE A 82 17.19 16.97 -9.57
N ILE A 83 18.44 17.41 -9.60
CA ILE A 83 19.53 16.69 -10.29
C ILE A 83 19.78 15.33 -9.65
N ILE A 84 19.78 15.25 -8.31
CA ILE A 84 19.85 13.96 -7.62
C ILE A 84 18.65 13.07 -7.99
N ASP A 85 17.42 13.61 -8.03
CA ASP A 85 16.24 12.84 -8.46
C ASP A 85 16.34 12.36 -9.91
N MET A 86 16.92 13.16 -10.81
CA MET A 86 17.20 12.77 -12.19
C MET A 86 18.16 11.59 -12.23
N CYS A 87 19.28 11.66 -11.51
CA CYS A 87 20.26 10.57 -11.42
C CYS A 87 19.61 9.27 -10.90
N MET A 88 18.83 9.38 -9.82
CA MET A 88 18.11 8.25 -9.23
C MET A 88 17.10 7.64 -10.21
N LYS A 89 16.43 8.46 -11.01
CA LYS A 89 15.43 8.01 -11.99
C LYS A 89 16.05 7.25 -13.16
N HIS A 90 17.24 7.65 -13.58
CA HIS A 90 18.01 6.98 -14.63
C HIS A 90 18.90 5.84 -14.09
N SER A 91 18.77 5.49 -12.80
CA SER A 91 19.53 4.43 -12.14
C SER A 91 21.06 4.63 -12.21
N VAL A 92 21.52 5.89 -12.27
CA VAL A 92 22.94 6.26 -12.25
C VAL A 92 23.33 6.74 -10.86
N LEU A 93 23.44 5.78 -9.93
CA LEU A 93 23.67 6.05 -8.50
C LEU A 93 25.03 6.71 -8.24
N ASP A 94 26.07 6.26 -8.94
CA ASP A 94 27.43 6.80 -8.76
C ASP A 94 27.49 8.26 -9.22
N SER A 95 26.77 8.63 -10.27
CA SER A 95 26.65 10.03 -10.72
C SER A 95 25.95 10.91 -9.69
N ALA A 96 24.95 10.38 -8.96
CA ALA A 96 24.31 11.11 -7.87
C ALA A 96 25.27 11.38 -6.70
N ILE A 97 26.12 10.40 -6.37
CA ILE A 97 27.18 10.53 -5.36
C ILE A 97 28.23 11.54 -5.84
N ALA A 98 28.69 11.43 -7.08
CA ALA A 98 29.66 12.34 -7.69
C ALA A 98 29.16 13.78 -7.70
N TYR A 99 27.89 14.00 -8.06
CA TYR A 99 27.29 15.33 -8.03
C TYR A 99 27.26 15.94 -6.62
N PHE A 100 26.92 15.15 -5.60
CA PHE A 100 26.98 15.64 -4.22
C PHE A 100 28.41 15.97 -3.78
N LYS A 101 29.40 15.17 -4.20
CA LYS A 101 30.82 15.44 -3.94
C LYS A 101 31.28 16.73 -4.63
N PHE A 102 30.87 16.95 -5.88
CA PHE A 102 31.07 18.21 -6.60
C PHE A 102 30.52 19.41 -5.81
N LEU A 103 29.29 19.31 -5.30
CA LEU A 103 28.68 20.38 -4.49
C LEU A 103 29.48 20.68 -3.21
N ARG A 104 29.95 19.62 -2.52
CA ARG A 104 30.74 19.74 -1.29
C ARG A 104 32.13 20.35 -1.57
N GLN A 105 32.80 19.91 -2.63
CA GLN A 105 34.13 20.41 -3.03
C GLN A 105 34.11 21.89 -3.45
N ASN A 106 33.02 22.31 -4.10
CA ASN A 106 32.84 23.68 -4.58
C ASN A 106 32.08 24.58 -3.57
N ASN A 107 31.95 24.15 -2.31
CA ASN A 107 31.36 24.93 -1.20
C ASN A 107 29.93 25.43 -1.44
N TYR A 108 29.10 24.68 -2.18
CA TYR A 108 27.68 25.00 -2.31
C TYR A 108 26.94 24.83 -0.99
N ALA A 109 25.90 25.64 -0.75
CA ALA A 109 25.08 25.56 0.45
C ALA A 109 24.20 24.30 0.43
N LEU A 110 24.57 23.30 1.23
CA LEU A 110 23.82 22.05 1.37
C LEU A 110 22.72 22.18 2.42
N ASN A 111 21.45 22.16 1.98
CA ASN A 111 20.30 22.11 2.87
C ASN A 111 19.98 20.66 3.29
N ALA A 112 19.15 20.51 4.33
CA ALA A 112 18.78 19.21 4.89
C ALA A 112 18.18 18.25 3.84
N ALA A 113 17.42 18.75 2.88
CA ALA A 113 16.79 17.93 1.84
C ALA A 113 17.83 17.35 0.85
N VAL A 114 18.85 18.13 0.47
CA VAL A 114 19.96 17.65 -0.38
C VAL A 114 20.76 16.57 0.36
N ILE A 115 21.10 16.84 1.63
CA ILE A 115 21.87 15.90 2.47
C ILE A 115 21.07 14.60 2.69
N GLY A 116 19.79 14.70 3.03
CA GLY A 116 18.91 13.54 3.20
C GLY A 116 18.85 12.70 1.92
N LYS A 117 18.62 13.32 0.76
CA LYS A 117 18.60 12.58 -0.51
C LYS A 117 19.92 11.87 -0.79
N TYR A 118 21.04 12.55 -0.53
CA TYR A 118 22.36 11.96 -0.68
C TYR A 118 22.55 10.73 0.22
N LEU A 119 22.25 10.85 1.52
CA LEU A 119 22.30 9.74 2.47
C LEU A 119 21.46 8.54 1.98
N ARG A 120 20.26 8.81 1.45
CA ARG A 120 19.38 7.77 0.94
C ARG A 120 19.96 7.01 -0.26
N ILE A 121 20.84 7.60 -1.07
CA ILE A 121 21.44 6.92 -2.24
C ILE A 121 22.11 5.61 -1.82
N TYR A 122 22.83 5.61 -0.70
CA TYR A 122 23.53 4.43 -0.20
C TYR A 122 22.60 3.26 0.11
N SER A 123 21.33 3.52 0.48
CA SER A 123 20.33 2.46 0.67
C SER A 123 19.96 1.71 -0.62
N PHE A 124 20.31 2.27 -1.79
CA PHE A 124 20.13 1.65 -3.10
C PHE A 124 21.41 1.03 -3.66
N LYS A 125 22.59 1.43 -3.17
CA LYS A 125 23.89 0.96 -3.67
C LYS A 125 24.19 -0.50 -3.30
N GLY A 126 23.61 -1.00 -2.21
CA GLY A 126 23.73 -2.40 -1.81
C GLY A 126 24.85 -2.62 -0.80
N ASN A 127 25.87 -3.40 -1.17
CA ASN A 127 27.02 -3.67 -0.28
C ASN A 127 27.90 -2.42 -0.20
N LEU A 128 28.09 -1.91 1.01
CA LEU A 128 28.91 -0.74 1.30
C LEU A 128 30.23 -1.15 1.91
N ASP A 129 31.31 -0.48 1.52
CA ASP A 129 32.60 -0.60 2.20
C ASP A 129 32.64 0.25 3.50
N ASP A 130 33.69 0.06 4.29
CA ASP A 130 33.83 0.75 5.58
C ASP A 130 34.01 2.27 5.43
N LEU A 131 34.58 2.74 4.31
CA LEU A 131 34.73 4.17 4.04
C LEU A 131 33.38 4.81 3.73
N GLU A 132 32.54 4.14 2.94
CA GLU A 132 31.18 4.57 2.63
C GLU A 132 30.29 4.59 3.88
N LYS A 133 30.40 3.56 4.73
CA LYS A 133 29.70 3.55 6.03
C LYS A 133 30.15 4.73 6.91
N ALA A 134 31.46 5.01 6.98
CA ALA A 134 31.98 6.15 7.72
C ALA A 134 31.49 7.48 7.14
N GLU A 135 31.43 7.63 5.81
CA GLU A 135 30.91 8.82 5.12
C GLU A 135 29.42 9.06 5.45
N ILE A 136 28.61 8.00 5.52
CA ILE A 136 27.20 8.07 5.95
C ILE A 136 27.10 8.58 7.37
N LEU A 137 27.82 7.97 8.31
CA LEU A 137 27.77 8.33 9.73
C LEU A 137 28.22 9.76 9.96
N GLN A 138 29.35 10.16 9.38
CA GLN A 138 29.86 11.52 9.49
C GLN A 138 28.84 12.54 8.95
N THR A 139 28.33 12.30 7.74
CA THR A 139 27.36 13.20 7.09
C THR A 139 26.05 13.29 7.91
N TYR A 140 25.59 12.18 8.49
CA TYR A 140 24.42 12.14 9.36
C TYR A 140 24.64 12.92 10.67
N HIS A 141 25.78 12.71 11.35
CA HIS A 141 26.06 13.41 12.60
C HIS A 141 26.23 14.92 12.38
N ASP A 142 26.88 15.34 11.30
CA ASP A 142 26.98 16.76 10.92
C ASP A 142 25.60 17.38 10.65
N LEU A 143 24.72 16.63 9.97
CA LEU A 143 23.33 17.04 9.76
C LEU A 143 22.58 17.20 11.09
N ARG A 144 22.66 16.22 12.00
CA ARG A 144 21.97 16.25 13.30
C ARG A 144 22.49 17.35 14.22
N LYS A 145 23.81 17.62 14.17
CA LYS A 145 24.43 18.72 14.90
C LYS A 145 23.89 20.08 14.45
N LYS A 146 23.67 20.24 13.14
CA LYS A 146 23.10 21.48 12.57
C LYS A 146 21.59 21.56 12.74
N TYR A 147 20.89 20.44 12.69
CA TYR A 147 19.44 20.33 12.77
C TYR A 147 19.02 19.23 13.78
N PRO A 148 18.81 19.60 15.05
CA PRO A 148 18.39 18.66 16.10
C PRO A 148 16.98 18.08 15.91
N VAL A 149 16.17 18.66 15.03
CA VAL A 149 14.86 18.13 14.62
C VAL A 149 14.80 18.18 13.10
N LEU A 150 14.43 17.06 12.47
CA LEU A 150 14.35 16.93 11.03
C LEU A 150 12.89 16.83 10.57
N ASP A 151 12.63 17.26 9.34
CA ASP A 151 11.34 17.01 8.71
C ASP A 151 11.16 15.52 8.38
N ALA A 152 9.92 15.12 8.12
CA ALA A 152 9.58 13.73 7.89
C ALA A 152 10.36 13.08 6.73
N PHE A 153 10.60 13.78 5.61
CA PHE A 153 11.30 13.20 4.47
C PHE A 153 12.78 13.00 4.77
N THR A 154 13.43 14.00 5.35
CA THR A 154 14.84 13.90 5.73
C THR A 154 15.05 12.82 6.80
N THR A 155 14.13 12.71 7.76
CA THR A 155 14.12 11.66 8.79
C THR A 155 14.04 10.27 8.16
N GLU A 156 13.12 10.04 7.23
CA GLU A 156 13.01 8.77 6.50
C GLU A 156 14.28 8.40 5.74
N HIS A 157 14.97 9.38 5.16
CA HIS A 157 16.21 9.17 4.44
C HIS A 157 17.36 8.80 5.39
N CYS A 158 17.46 9.46 6.54
CA CYS A 158 18.44 9.13 7.58
C CYS A 158 18.22 7.72 8.14
N ILE A 159 16.96 7.33 8.40
CA ILE A 159 16.65 5.95 8.83
C ILE A 159 17.16 4.94 7.80
N ALA A 160 16.88 5.19 6.52
CA ALA A 160 17.29 4.29 5.45
C ALA A 160 18.82 4.15 5.33
N SER A 161 19.57 5.25 5.50
CA SER A 161 21.03 5.24 5.42
C SER A 161 21.68 4.62 6.65
N LEU A 162 21.21 4.96 7.86
CA LEU A 162 21.71 4.38 9.12
C LEU A 162 21.54 2.86 9.14
N CYS A 163 20.44 2.35 8.60
CA CYS A 163 20.19 0.91 8.49
C CYS A 163 21.19 0.16 7.57
N CYS A 164 22.07 0.88 6.87
CA CYS A 164 23.15 0.31 6.08
C CYS A 164 24.49 0.30 6.83
N THR A 165 24.56 0.83 8.05
CA THR A 165 25.78 0.94 8.85
C THR A 165 25.70 0.11 10.13
N ASP A 166 26.80 0.03 10.86
CA ASP A 166 26.87 -0.73 12.11
C ASP A 166 26.14 -0.01 13.27
N GLN A 167 25.85 1.29 13.13
CA GLN A 167 25.06 2.09 14.09
C GLN A 167 23.57 2.14 13.73
N TRP A 168 23.05 1.14 13.01
CA TRP A 168 21.65 1.08 12.58
C TRP A 168 20.62 1.26 13.71
N LYS A 169 20.97 0.95 14.96
CA LYS A 169 20.07 1.13 16.11
C LYS A 169 19.72 2.60 16.39
N GLU A 170 20.56 3.55 15.98
CA GLU A 170 20.23 4.98 16.08
C GLU A 170 18.98 5.35 15.28
N ALA A 171 18.66 4.56 14.24
CA ALA A 171 17.47 4.78 13.44
C ALA A 171 16.16 4.59 14.24
N PHE A 172 16.17 3.96 15.42
CA PHE A 172 14.98 3.89 16.28
C PHE A 172 14.65 5.22 16.96
N GLU A 173 15.65 6.02 17.33
CA GLU A 173 15.40 7.40 17.81
C GLU A 173 14.73 8.23 16.72
N MET A 174 15.27 8.13 15.50
CA MET A 174 14.71 8.77 14.32
C MET A 174 13.29 8.27 13.99
N LEU A 175 13.00 6.99 14.22
CA LEU A 175 11.65 6.43 14.07
C LEU A 175 10.66 7.08 15.05
N GLU A 176 11.05 7.28 16.31
CA GLU A 176 10.21 7.97 17.29
C GLU A 176 9.99 9.43 16.90
N MET A 177 11.02 10.13 16.42
CA MET A 177 10.87 11.47 15.83
C MET A 177 9.88 11.48 14.67
N LEU A 178 9.96 10.50 13.76
CA LEU A 178 9.06 10.39 12.62
C LEU A 178 7.60 10.22 13.06
N LYS A 179 7.35 9.37 14.07
CA LYS A 179 6.00 9.09 14.62
C LYS A 179 5.30 10.31 15.18
N ILE A 180 6.04 11.35 15.60
CA ILE A 180 5.46 12.62 16.07
C ILE A 180 4.78 13.36 14.91
N THR A 181 5.40 13.34 13.72
CA THR A 181 4.95 14.15 12.58
C THR A 181 4.04 13.39 11.63
N GLN A 182 4.27 12.09 11.44
CA GLN A 182 3.49 11.26 10.55
C GLN A 182 3.52 9.78 10.92
N LYS A 183 2.56 9.00 10.41
CA LYS A 183 2.56 7.55 10.53
C LYS A 183 3.67 6.95 9.65
N PRO A 184 4.63 6.19 10.21
CA PRO A 184 5.68 5.58 9.41
C PRO A 184 5.12 4.63 8.34
N SER A 185 5.74 4.65 7.16
CA SER A 185 5.36 3.80 6.05
C SER A 185 5.89 2.37 6.24
N GLY A 186 5.26 1.38 5.59
CA GLY A 186 5.76 0.00 5.59
C GLY A 186 7.18 -0.13 5.06
N THR A 187 7.63 0.84 4.24
CA THR A 187 9.02 0.99 3.81
C THR A 187 9.99 1.16 4.99
N ILE A 188 9.68 2.04 5.94
CA ILE A 188 10.59 2.37 7.04
C ILE A 188 10.75 1.19 7.98
N TYR A 189 9.63 0.58 8.37
CA TYR A 189 9.64 -0.67 9.13
C TYR A 189 10.38 -1.80 8.41
N SER A 190 10.24 -1.88 7.08
CA SER A 190 10.96 -2.88 6.28
C SER A 190 12.48 -2.68 6.33
N VAL A 191 12.96 -1.44 6.22
CA VAL A 191 14.39 -1.16 6.24
C VAL A 191 14.99 -1.45 7.62
N LEU A 192 14.32 -1.06 8.70
CA LEU A 192 14.71 -1.38 10.08
C LEU A 192 14.74 -2.89 10.35
N ALA A 193 13.67 -3.62 9.96
CA ALA A 193 13.60 -5.06 10.15
C ALA A 193 14.68 -5.80 9.33
N ALA A 194 14.95 -5.36 8.10
CA ALA A 194 16.02 -5.90 7.28
C ALA A 194 17.40 -5.70 7.94
N ALA A 195 17.67 -4.52 8.51
CA ALA A 195 18.90 -4.26 9.26
C ALA A 195 19.02 -5.15 10.50
N ALA A 196 17.94 -5.31 11.26
CA ALA A 196 17.91 -6.19 12.42
C ALA A 196 18.20 -7.66 12.06
N PHE A 197 17.62 -8.19 10.97
CA PHE A 197 17.94 -9.54 10.51
C PHE A 197 19.40 -9.67 10.05
N LYS A 198 19.94 -8.70 9.32
CA LYS A 198 21.36 -8.68 8.92
C LYS A 198 22.31 -8.71 10.12
N ASN A 199 21.92 -8.07 11.22
CA ASN A 199 22.68 -8.01 12.47
C ASN A 199 22.32 -9.14 13.46
N ARG A 200 21.60 -10.18 13.01
CA ARG A 200 21.19 -11.34 13.83
C ARG A 200 20.40 -10.97 15.10
N GLU A 201 19.55 -9.95 15.01
CA GLU A 201 18.61 -9.56 16.07
C GLU A 201 17.16 -9.81 15.64
N PRO A 202 16.75 -11.08 15.47
CA PRO A 202 15.43 -11.44 14.93
C PRO A 202 14.28 -10.93 15.80
N ASP A 203 14.44 -10.85 17.12
CA ASP A 203 13.39 -10.36 18.02
C ASP A 203 13.04 -8.90 17.76
N ILE A 204 14.06 -8.06 17.49
CA ILE A 204 13.86 -6.66 17.09
C ILE A 204 13.19 -6.59 15.73
N ALA A 205 13.65 -7.42 14.78
CA ALA A 205 13.10 -7.46 13.44
C ALA A 205 11.60 -7.82 13.45
N TRP A 206 11.21 -8.89 14.16
CA TRP A 206 9.82 -9.33 14.26
C TRP A 206 8.94 -8.32 15.00
N ARG A 207 9.45 -7.68 16.07
CA ARG A 207 8.74 -6.59 16.76
C ARG A 207 8.54 -5.37 15.87
N THR A 208 9.47 -5.12 14.95
CA THR A 208 9.34 -4.02 13.98
C THR A 208 8.34 -4.39 12.89
N LEU A 209 8.37 -5.63 12.39
CA LEU A 209 7.40 -6.11 11.40
C LEU A 209 5.97 -6.12 11.92
N SER A 210 5.75 -6.44 13.21
CA SER A 210 4.40 -6.40 13.81
C SER A 210 3.82 -4.98 13.88
N GLN A 211 4.62 -3.93 13.67
CA GLN A 211 4.13 -2.55 13.57
C GLN A 211 3.62 -2.21 12.15
N ILE A 212 3.94 -3.03 11.15
CA ILE A 212 3.43 -2.85 9.79
C ILE A 212 1.92 -3.09 9.78
N SER A 213 1.19 -2.15 9.21
CA SER A 213 -0.25 -2.31 9.01
C SER A 213 -0.54 -3.42 8.01
N HIS A 214 -1.59 -4.23 8.18
CA HIS A 214 -2.05 -5.18 7.14
C HIS A 214 -2.39 -4.49 5.79
N THR A 215 -2.57 -3.18 5.77
CA THR A 215 -2.79 -2.36 4.57
C THR A 215 -1.49 -1.87 3.91
N GLN A 216 -0.34 -2.06 4.56
CA GLN A 216 0.97 -1.67 4.06
C GLN A 216 1.68 -2.91 3.54
N VAL A 217 2.27 -2.81 2.36
CA VAL A 217 3.04 -3.90 1.78
C VAL A 217 4.51 -3.76 2.21
N PRO A 218 5.09 -4.75 2.90
CA PRO A 218 6.50 -4.74 3.23
C PRO A 218 7.38 -4.82 1.97
N ARG A 219 8.58 -4.25 2.03
CA ARG A 219 9.53 -4.29 0.90
C ARG A 219 10.26 -5.63 0.83
N ASN A 220 10.64 -6.00 -0.40
CA ASN A 220 11.35 -7.25 -0.68
C ASN A 220 12.65 -7.46 0.10
N ASN A 221 13.33 -6.37 0.48
CA ASN A 221 14.60 -6.44 1.20
C ASN A 221 14.49 -7.18 2.55
N ILE A 222 13.30 -7.20 3.17
CA ILE A 222 13.08 -7.99 4.40
C ILE A 222 13.18 -9.48 4.11
N TYR A 223 12.58 -9.93 3.01
CA TYR A 223 12.51 -11.36 2.68
C TYR A 223 13.90 -11.87 2.33
N THR A 224 14.68 -11.09 1.58
CA THR A 224 16.08 -11.40 1.27
C THR A 224 16.94 -11.41 2.53
N SER A 225 16.83 -10.40 3.39
CA SER A 225 17.64 -10.32 4.62
C SER A 225 17.29 -11.45 5.59
N TYR A 226 16.00 -11.79 5.71
CA TYR A 226 15.55 -12.90 6.54
C TYR A 226 16.01 -14.25 6.01
N LEU A 227 15.95 -14.47 4.68
CA LEU A 227 16.44 -15.71 4.08
C LEU A 227 17.95 -15.87 4.34
N SER A 228 18.74 -14.81 4.17
CA SER A 228 20.17 -14.81 4.49
C SER A 228 20.44 -15.10 5.97
N TYR A 229 19.63 -14.55 6.88
CA TYR A 229 19.67 -14.89 8.30
C TYR A 229 19.37 -16.38 8.52
N CYS A 230 18.29 -16.92 7.93
CA CYS A 230 17.91 -18.32 8.07
C CYS A 230 19.04 -19.28 7.65
N LYS A 231 19.74 -18.98 6.54
CA LYS A 231 20.87 -19.78 6.04
C LYS A 231 22.01 -19.92 7.05
N GLN A 232 22.16 -18.96 7.96
CA GLN A 232 23.26 -18.91 8.93
C GLN A 232 22.95 -19.64 10.24
N GLU A 233 21.70 -20.04 10.48
CA GLU A 233 21.24 -20.61 11.75
C GLU A 233 21.24 -22.16 11.78
N GLY A 234 21.69 -22.80 10.70
CA GLY A 234 21.73 -24.26 10.57
C GLY A 234 20.40 -24.90 10.17
N LYS A 235 20.42 -26.21 9.87
CA LYS A 235 19.30 -26.91 9.19
C LYS A 235 17.99 -26.98 9.98
N GLU A 236 18.04 -27.27 11.27
CA GLU A 236 16.83 -27.39 12.08
C GLU A 236 16.15 -26.02 12.28
N ALA A 237 16.95 -25.00 12.59
CA ALA A 237 16.45 -23.63 12.72
C ALA A 237 15.95 -23.06 11.38
N PHE A 238 16.59 -23.40 10.26
CA PHE A 238 16.17 -22.96 8.93
C PHE A 238 14.71 -23.30 8.63
N ASN A 239 14.30 -24.54 8.84
CA ASN A 239 12.93 -24.98 8.55
C ASN A 239 11.90 -24.24 9.42
N LYS A 240 12.17 -24.13 10.73
CA LYS A 240 11.32 -23.38 11.65
C LYS A 240 11.23 -21.90 11.25
N ASN A 241 12.35 -21.30 10.89
CA ASN A 241 12.40 -19.90 10.50
C ASN A 241 11.69 -19.65 9.17
N MET A 242 11.84 -20.54 8.19
CA MET A 242 11.13 -20.45 6.91
C MET A 242 9.61 -20.50 7.13
N LEU A 243 9.13 -21.46 7.92
CA LEU A 243 7.70 -21.58 8.26
C LEU A 243 7.16 -20.30 8.89
N LYS A 244 7.92 -19.68 9.81
CA LYS A 244 7.56 -18.40 10.42
C LYS A 244 7.35 -17.27 9.40
N MET A 245 8.11 -17.26 8.29
CA MET A 245 7.91 -16.29 7.22
C MET A 245 6.67 -16.62 6.37
N PHE A 246 6.38 -17.90 6.14
CA PHE A 246 5.16 -18.31 5.42
C PHE A 246 3.90 -17.96 6.21
N ASP A 247 3.93 -18.16 7.54
CA ASP A 247 2.89 -17.71 8.46
C ASP A 247 2.72 -16.19 8.37
N PHE A 248 3.83 -15.43 8.40
CA PHE A 248 3.77 -13.98 8.23
C PHE A 248 3.13 -13.56 6.89
N TRP A 249 3.46 -14.22 5.78
CA TRP A 249 2.84 -13.96 4.48
C TRP A 249 1.35 -14.30 4.47
N SER A 250 0.95 -15.38 5.13
CA SER A 250 -0.45 -15.79 5.28
C SER A 250 -1.24 -14.73 6.07
N GLU A 251 -0.78 -14.41 7.28
CA GLU A 251 -1.45 -13.49 8.21
C GLU A 251 -1.60 -12.07 7.64
N HIS A 252 -0.62 -11.62 6.85
CA HIS A 252 -0.63 -10.28 6.25
C HIS A 252 -1.18 -10.26 4.82
N ASN A 253 -1.71 -11.39 4.33
CA ASN A 253 -2.23 -11.53 2.97
C ASN A 253 -1.22 -11.10 1.89
N ILE A 254 0.08 -11.34 2.13
CA ILE A 254 1.17 -10.88 1.27
C ILE A 254 1.27 -11.74 0.03
N ARG A 255 1.36 -11.08 -1.13
CA ARG A 255 1.78 -11.67 -2.40
C ARG A 255 3.22 -11.27 -2.64
N ILE A 256 4.12 -12.25 -2.75
CA ILE A 256 5.55 -11.99 -2.93
C ILE A 256 5.91 -11.95 -4.41
N HIS A 257 7.04 -11.33 -4.75
CA HIS A 257 7.51 -11.35 -6.13
C HIS A 257 8.12 -12.71 -6.49
N ASN A 258 8.06 -13.05 -7.78
CA ASN A 258 8.62 -14.28 -8.33
C ASN A 258 10.07 -14.49 -7.89
N LYS A 259 10.95 -13.47 -8.03
CA LYS A 259 12.35 -13.62 -7.60
C LYS A 259 12.53 -13.99 -6.13
N ILE A 260 11.61 -13.58 -5.27
CA ILE A 260 11.67 -13.87 -3.83
C ILE A 260 11.25 -15.33 -3.59
N ILE A 261 10.13 -15.78 -4.15
CA ILE A 261 9.70 -17.17 -3.95
C ILE A 261 10.67 -18.17 -4.57
N GLN A 262 11.26 -17.84 -5.73
CA GLN A 262 12.31 -18.67 -6.33
C GLN A 262 13.52 -18.75 -5.41
N ALA A 263 14.02 -17.62 -4.90
CA ALA A 263 15.15 -17.63 -3.96
C ALA A 263 14.86 -18.46 -2.69
N TYR A 264 13.64 -18.39 -2.15
CA TYR A 264 13.25 -19.23 -1.02
C TYR A 264 13.21 -20.71 -1.41
N ALA A 265 12.65 -21.06 -2.56
CA ALA A 265 12.55 -22.44 -3.03
C ALA A 265 13.93 -23.05 -3.32
N ASP A 266 14.82 -22.29 -3.97
CA ASP A 266 16.19 -22.71 -4.30
C ASP A 266 16.94 -23.05 -3.03
N VAL A 267 16.96 -22.14 -2.05
CA VAL A 267 17.61 -22.40 -0.76
C VAL A 267 16.92 -23.54 -0.03
N ALA A 268 15.58 -23.57 0.01
CA ALA A 268 14.83 -24.61 0.70
C ALA A 268 15.13 -26.02 0.19
N SER A 269 15.48 -26.17 -1.10
CA SER A 269 15.86 -27.45 -1.69
C SER A 269 17.08 -28.08 -1.02
N GLU A 270 18.05 -27.27 -0.58
CA GLU A 270 19.23 -27.72 0.19
C GLU A 270 18.83 -28.30 1.57
N TYR A 271 17.65 -27.93 2.07
CA TYR A 271 17.15 -28.32 3.39
C TYR A 271 16.05 -29.38 3.33
N GLY A 272 15.85 -30.03 2.18
CA GLY A 272 14.90 -31.13 2.00
C GLY A 272 13.47 -30.67 1.72
N TRP A 273 13.32 -29.50 1.09
CA TRP A 273 12.04 -29.08 0.52
C TRP A 273 12.02 -29.33 -0.97
N VAL A 274 10.83 -29.62 -1.50
CA VAL A 274 10.59 -29.65 -2.94
C VAL A 274 9.41 -28.76 -3.26
N GLY A 275 9.49 -28.08 -4.39
CA GLY A 275 8.38 -27.29 -4.86
C GLY A 275 8.50 -26.90 -6.31
N LYS A 276 7.35 -26.49 -6.87
CA LYS A 276 7.25 -26.05 -8.27
C LYS A 276 6.21 -24.94 -8.40
N PRO A 277 6.39 -24.03 -9.38
CA PRO A 277 5.32 -23.17 -9.85
C PRO A 277 4.08 -23.99 -10.25
N THR A 278 2.91 -23.47 -9.97
CA THR A 278 1.62 -24.10 -10.24
C THR A 278 0.53 -23.06 -10.47
N THR A 279 -0.65 -23.55 -10.83
CA THR A 279 -1.88 -22.75 -10.86
C THR A 279 -2.92 -23.45 -9.99
N ILE A 280 -3.80 -22.66 -9.39
CA ILE A 280 -4.90 -23.17 -8.59
C ILE A 280 -6.20 -22.88 -9.34
N SER A 281 -7.07 -23.89 -9.43
CA SER A 281 -8.37 -23.73 -10.09
C SER A 281 -9.24 -22.72 -9.35
N LYS A 282 -10.30 -22.22 -10.00
CA LYS A 282 -11.32 -21.39 -9.34
C LYS A 282 -12.02 -22.09 -8.17
N THR A 283 -11.97 -23.41 -8.11
CA THR A 283 -12.51 -24.23 -7.01
C THR A 283 -11.50 -24.48 -5.89
N GLY A 284 -10.26 -24.00 -6.01
CA GLY A 284 -9.23 -24.13 -4.99
C GLY A 284 -8.31 -25.34 -5.13
N ILE A 285 -8.33 -26.05 -6.25
CA ILE A 285 -7.54 -27.27 -6.44
C ILE A 285 -6.20 -26.92 -7.08
N CYS A 286 -5.11 -27.30 -6.41
CA CYS A 286 -3.75 -27.16 -6.93
C CYS A 286 -3.51 -28.14 -8.09
N LYS A 287 -3.06 -27.64 -9.26
CA LYS A 287 -2.73 -28.52 -10.39
C LYS A 287 -1.49 -29.39 -10.18
N HIS A 288 -0.63 -29.05 -9.23
CA HIS A 288 0.60 -29.80 -8.96
C HIS A 288 0.37 -30.94 -7.96
N CYS A 289 -0.13 -30.66 -6.76
CA CYS A 289 -0.29 -31.66 -5.72
C CYS A 289 -1.72 -32.22 -5.59
N GLY A 290 -2.70 -31.68 -6.33
CA GLY A 290 -4.11 -32.10 -6.26
C GLY A 290 -4.86 -31.68 -4.98
N HIS A 291 -4.19 -31.08 -3.99
CA HIS A 291 -4.83 -30.66 -2.74
C HIS A 291 -5.74 -29.45 -2.96
N SER A 292 -6.81 -29.40 -2.17
CA SER A 292 -7.72 -28.25 -2.12
C SER A 292 -7.25 -27.25 -1.08
N LEU A 293 -7.22 -25.98 -1.46
CA LEU A 293 -7.09 -24.87 -0.51
C LEU A 293 -8.28 -24.82 0.45
N SER A 294 -8.04 -24.18 1.59
CA SER A 294 -9.06 -23.99 2.61
C SER A 294 -10.13 -23.03 2.11
N LYS A 295 -11.40 -23.45 2.21
CA LYS A 295 -12.53 -22.59 1.85
C LYS A 295 -12.63 -21.43 2.84
N ILE A 296 -13.06 -20.26 2.36
CA ILE A 296 -13.39 -19.15 3.25
C ILE A 296 -14.62 -19.55 4.06
N VAL A 297 -14.48 -19.63 5.37
CA VAL A 297 -15.58 -19.87 6.31
C VAL A 297 -15.71 -18.65 7.20
N ILE A 298 -16.90 -18.05 7.20
CA ILE A 298 -17.23 -16.96 8.12
C ILE A 298 -18.07 -17.54 9.24
N ARG A 299 -17.55 -17.44 10.47
CA ARG A 299 -18.31 -17.84 11.65
C ARG A 299 -19.41 -16.82 11.95
N GLN A 300 -20.58 -17.30 12.38
CA GLN A 300 -21.73 -16.45 12.69
C GLN A 300 -21.41 -15.36 13.74
N ASP A 301 -20.63 -15.70 14.77
CA ASP A 301 -20.24 -14.73 15.80
C ASP A 301 -19.27 -13.67 15.29
N ALA A 302 -18.34 -14.05 14.40
CA ALA A 302 -17.44 -13.12 13.73
C ALA A 302 -18.20 -12.18 12.79
N PHE A 303 -19.15 -12.73 12.01
CA PHE A 303 -20.04 -11.93 11.16
C PHE A 303 -20.86 -10.94 11.99
N GLN A 304 -21.48 -11.38 13.09
CA GLN A 304 -22.29 -10.49 13.92
C GLN A 304 -21.46 -9.35 14.54
N LYS A 305 -20.22 -9.63 14.98
CA LYS A 305 -19.29 -8.60 15.45
C LYS A 305 -18.98 -7.59 14.35
N LEU A 306 -18.72 -8.05 13.13
CA LEU A 306 -18.45 -7.20 11.97
C LEU A 306 -19.67 -6.34 11.62
N ALA A 307 -20.86 -6.95 11.50
CA ALA A 307 -22.12 -6.29 11.19
C ALA A 307 -22.48 -5.22 12.24
N ASN A 308 -22.38 -5.55 13.52
CA ASN A 308 -22.60 -4.60 14.62
C ASN A 308 -21.59 -3.45 14.58
N SER A 309 -20.34 -3.73 14.21
CA SER A 309 -19.31 -2.70 14.06
C SER A 309 -19.60 -1.75 12.89
N VAL A 310 -20.10 -2.27 11.75
CA VAL A 310 -20.56 -1.42 10.64
C VAL A 310 -21.72 -0.54 11.10
N ALA A 311 -22.76 -1.15 11.68
CA ALA A 311 -23.96 -0.44 12.11
C ALA A 311 -23.68 0.63 13.18
N ASN A 312 -22.81 0.34 14.16
CA ASN A 312 -22.61 1.19 15.34
C ASN A 312 -21.36 2.08 15.28
N LYS A 313 -20.25 1.63 14.70
CA LYS A 313 -18.95 2.32 14.81
C LYS A 313 -18.50 2.97 13.52
N LEU A 314 -18.80 2.35 12.38
CA LEU A 314 -18.55 3.01 11.11
C LEU A 314 -19.60 4.11 10.93
N ILE A 315 -20.88 3.84 11.14
CA ILE A 315 -21.88 4.80 10.70
C ILE A 315 -22.35 5.78 11.78
N ILE A 316 -22.23 5.41 13.07
CA ILE A 316 -22.58 6.28 14.21
C ILE A 316 -21.32 6.84 14.91
N GLY A 317 -20.12 6.34 14.57
CA GLY A 317 -18.86 6.87 15.09
C GLY A 317 -18.45 8.15 14.36
N SER A 318 -17.98 9.14 15.11
CA SER A 318 -17.60 10.51 14.71
C SER A 318 -16.74 10.70 13.45
N ASP A 319 -16.19 9.65 12.84
CA ASP A 319 -15.36 9.74 11.63
C ASP A 319 -16.17 9.73 10.31
N ILE A 320 -17.36 9.10 10.23
CA ILE A 320 -18.17 9.04 8.97
C ILE A 320 -19.22 10.16 8.89
N TYR A 321 -19.69 10.71 10.02
CA TYR A 321 -20.53 11.92 10.04
C TYR A 321 -19.85 13.17 9.45
N HIS A 322 -18.57 13.08 9.10
CA HIS A 322 -17.91 14.16 8.37
C HIS A 322 -18.31 14.22 6.89
N ASN A 323 -18.82 13.13 6.29
CA ASN A 323 -19.06 13.03 4.85
C ASN A 323 -20.43 12.42 4.45
N THR A 324 -21.34 12.15 5.38
CA THR A 324 -22.70 11.64 5.07
C THR A 324 -23.76 12.34 5.94
N ASP A 325 -24.91 12.69 5.36
CA ASP A 325 -25.99 13.37 6.07
C ASP A 325 -26.70 12.43 7.10
N PRO A 326 -26.82 12.81 8.38
CA PRO A 326 -27.43 11.96 9.40
C PRO A 326 -28.91 11.62 9.18
N GLU A 327 -29.67 12.51 8.54
CA GLU A 327 -31.09 12.32 8.27
C GLU A 327 -31.27 11.37 7.09
N GLU A 328 -30.51 11.58 6.01
CA GLU A 328 -30.42 10.65 4.88
C GLU A 328 -30.09 9.23 5.36
N PHE A 329 -29.08 9.07 6.21
CA PHE A 329 -28.72 7.75 6.71
C PHE A 329 -29.80 7.14 7.61
N ARG A 330 -30.53 7.95 8.38
CA ARG A 330 -31.67 7.48 9.17
C ARG A 330 -32.79 6.97 8.26
N ASN A 331 -33.11 7.71 7.20
CA ASN A 331 -34.10 7.32 6.21
C ASN A 331 -33.68 6.04 5.49
N PHE A 332 -32.40 5.91 5.15
CA PHE A 332 -31.85 4.68 4.60
C PHE A 332 -31.98 3.48 5.53
N ARG A 333 -31.67 3.63 6.82
CA ARG A 333 -31.86 2.53 7.78
C ARG A 333 -33.30 2.08 7.85
N GLN A 334 -34.26 3.02 7.90
CA GLN A 334 -35.68 2.69 7.90
C GLN A 334 -36.09 1.98 6.61
N PHE A 335 -35.56 2.42 5.46
CA PHE A 335 -35.78 1.76 4.19
C PHE A 335 -35.27 0.31 4.20
N VAL A 336 -34.03 0.08 4.66
CA VAL A 336 -33.43 -1.25 4.76
C VAL A 336 -34.23 -2.16 5.70
N GLU A 337 -34.62 -1.67 6.88
CA GLU A 337 -35.41 -2.46 7.83
C GLU A 337 -36.77 -2.89 7.25
N LYS A 338 -37.38 -2.06 6.39
CA LYS A 338 -38.68 -2.36 5.75
C LYS A 338 -38.57 -3.31 4.55
N THR A 339 -37.40 -3.39 3.91
CA THR A 339 -37.27 -4.05 2.60
C THR A 339 -36.26 -5.20 2.57
N LYS A 340 -35.45 -5.39 3.63
CA LYS A 340 -34.62 -6.59 3.83
C LYS A 340 -35.49 -7.84 4.00
N PRO A 341 -34.98 -9.06 3.73
CA PRO A 341 -33.60 -9.37 3.32
C PRO A 341 -33.35 -9.14 1.83
N TYR A 342 -32.08 -8.91 1.48
CA TYR A 342 -31.60 -8.87 0.10
C TYR A 342 -30.58 -9.97 -0.16
N ASP A 343 -30.64 -10.58 -1.34
CA ASP A 343 -29.60 -11.51 -1.80
C ASP A 343 -28.36 -10.76 -2.33
N ILE A 344 -28.58 -9.64 -3.03
CA ILE A 344 -27.53 -8.86 -3.68
C ILE A 344 -27.78 -7.36 -3.49
N VAL A 345 -26.77 -6.66 -2.97
CA VAL A 345 -26.72 -5.19 -2.87
C VAL A 345 -25.77 -4.63 -3.92
N ILE A 346 -26.13 -3.53 -4.57
CA ILE A 346 -25.37 -3.02 -5.72
C ILE A 346 -24.89 -1.59 -5.51
N ASP A 347 -23.62 -1.40 -5.80
CA ASP A 347 -23.01 -0.09 -5.94
C ASP A 347 -23.35 0.49 -7.32
N GLY A 348 -24.40 1.32 -7.34
CA GLY A 348 -24.92 1.93 -8.57
C GLY A 348 -23.91 2.86 -9.21
N LEU A 349 -23.16 3.64 -8.42
CA LEU A 349 -22.14 4.55 -8.94
C LEU A 349 -21.00 3.78 -9.60
N ASN A 350 -20.49 2.73 -8.96
CA ASN A 350 -19.41 1.92 -9.50
C ASN A 350 -19.80 1.25 -10.83
N LEU A 351 -21.04 0.72 -10.92
CA LEU A 351 -21.59 0.21 -12.17
C LEU A 351 -21.64 1.27 -13.27
N THR A 352 -22.15 2.48 -12.97
CA THR A 352 -22.26 3.55 -13.99
C THR A 352 -20.91 4.01 -14.52
N TYR A 353 -19.88 4.04 -13.65
CA TYR A 353 -18.54 4.45 -14.05
C TYR A 353 -17.89 3.41 -15.00
N ILE A 354 -18.19 2.13 -14.79
CA ILE A 354 -17.66 1.04 -15.61
C ILE A 354 -18.46 0.91 -16.91
N SER A 355 -19.79 1.01 -16.84
CA SER A 355 -20.75 0.98 -17.94
C SER A 355 -20.94 2.36 -18.57
N LYS A 356 -19.92 2.86 -19.28
CA LYS A 356 -20.15 3.94 -20.25
C LYS A 356 -20.96 3.49 -21.49
N ASN A 357 -21.29 2.20 -21.63
CA ASN A 357 -22.21 1.67 -22.64
C ASN A 357 -22.89 0.36 -22.16
N SER A 358 -24.22 0.37 -22.13
CA SER A 358 -25.19 -0.76 -22.07
C SER A 358 -25.56 -1.37 -20.70
N PRO A 359 -26.79 -1.15 -20.19
CA PRO A 359 -27.33 -1.85 -19.02
C PRO A 359 -28.05 -3.16 -19.42
N GLY A 360 -27.67 -4.26 -18.77
CA GLY A 360 -28.37 -5.55 -18.81
C GLY A 360 -28.84 -5.96 -17.41
N MET A 361 -30.06 -6.51 -17.33
CA MET A 361 -30.89 -6.79 -16.15
C MET A 361 -30.29 -7.73 -15.09
N VAL A 362 -30.42 -7.38 -13.80
CA VAL A 362 -30.79 -8.27 -12.66
C VAL A 362 -31.44 -7.37 -11.57
N THR A 363 -32.22 -7.94 -10.66
CA THR A 363 -32.83 -7.30 -9.47
C THR A 363 -31.77 -6.81 -8.48
N PHE A 364 -31.72 -5.51 -8.17
CA PHE A 364 -30.59 -4.86 -7.48
C PHE A 364 -30.99 -3.67 -6.59
N ILE A 365 -30.45 -3.54 -5.37
CA ILE A 365 -30.49 -2.21 -4.73
C ILE A 365 -29.51 -1.29 -5.42
N PHE A 366 -30.03 -0.27 -6.09
CA PHE A 366 -29.20 0.80 -6.62
C PHE A 366 -29.08 1.91 -5.59
N LEU A 367 -27.83 2.18 -5.18
CA LEU A 367 -27.44 3.41 -4.53
C LEU A 367 -26.81 4.32 -5.60
N LYS A 368 -27.49 5.44 -5.91
CA LYS A 368 -27.09 6.54 -6.84
C LYS A 368 -27.26 6.26 -8.35
N LEU A 369 -28.24 6.92 -8.98
CA LEU A 369 -28.51 6.87 -10.43
C LEU A 369 -28.75 8.27 -11.03
N TYR A 370 -27.73 9.14 -11.05
CA TYR A 370 -27.92 10.53 -11.49
C TYR A 370 -27.96 10.71 -13.03
N ASN A 371 -27.58 9.69 -13.82
CA ASN A 371 -27.40 9.82 -15.28
C ASN A 371 -28.32 8.93 -16.13
N TYR A 372 -29.32 8.28 -15.55
CA TYR A 372 -30.25 7.45 -16.30
C TYR A 372 -31.54 8.21 -16.63
N LYS A 373 -32.04 8.02 -17.86
CA LYS A 373 -33.34 8.55 -18.27
C LYS A 373 -34.44 7.92 -17.39
N TRP A 374 -35.38 8.72 -16.90
CA TRP A 374 -36.52 8.32 -16.04
C TRP A 374 -37.21 6.99 -16.41
N PRO A 375 -37.43 6.65 -17.71
CA PRO A 375 -38.05 5.37 -18.07
C PRO A 375 -37.22 4.14 -17.68
N VAL A 376 -35.89 4.24 -17.69
CA VAL A 376 -34.99 3.15 -17.28
C VAL A 376 -35.03 2.95 -15.76
N LEU A 377 -35.18 4.04 -15.00
CA LEU A 377 -35.31 4.00 -13.54
C LEU A 377 -36.61 3.30 -13.11
N GLN A 378 -37.72 3.58 -13.80
CA GLN A 378 -39.00 2.90 -13.53
C GLN A 378 -38.93 1.40 -13.80
N GLN A 379 -38.24 0.99 -14.88
CA GLN A 379 -38.01 -0.42 -15.17
C GLN A 379 -37.17 -1.08 -14.08
N ILE A 380 -36.11 -0.42 -13.60
CA ILE A 380 -35.30 -0.94 -12.49
C ILE A 380 -36.15 -1.08 -11.23
N GLN A 381 -36.91 -0.06 -10.84
CA GLN A 381 -37.76 -0.09 -9.64
C GLN A 381 -38.83 -1.19 -9.67
N ALA A 382 -39.25 -1.66 -10.85
CA ALA A 382 -40.14 -2.81 -10.97
C ALA A 382 -39.49 -4.13 -10.51
N TYR A 383 -38.17 -4.20 -10.54
CA TYR A 383 -37.39 -5.39 -10.17
C TYR A 383 -36.46 -5.14 -8.99
N ALA A 384 -36.52 -4.00 -8.31
CA ALA A 384 -35.51 -3.61 -7.32
C ALA A 384 -36.01 -2.58 -6.31
N SER A 385 -35.57 -2.73 -5.06
CA SER A 385 -35.66 -1.66 -4.06
C SER A 385 -34.53 -0.64 -4.29
N VAL A 386 -34.85 0.56 -4.77
CA VAL A 386 -33.85 1.60 -5.08
C VAL A 386 -33.84 2.68 -4.00
N PHE A 387 -32.65 3.05 -3.51
CA PHE A 387 -32.47 4.16 -2.58
C PHE A 387 -31.50 5.20 -3.17
N TYR A 388 -31.93 6.45 -3.20
CA TYR A 388 -31.11 7.53 -3.75
C TYR A 388 -30.35 8.22 -2.62
N ILE A 389 -29.05 8.43 -2.84
CA ILE A 389 -28.15 9.15 -1.93
C ILE A 389 -27.67 10.45 -2.60
N ASP A 390 -27.44 11.47 -1.79
CA ASP A 390 -26.95 12.77 -2.21
C ASP A 390 -25.56 12.66 -2.84
N ASN A 391 -25.26 13.60 -3.73
CA ASN A 391 -23.98 13.70 -4.41
C ASN A 391 -22.81 14.00 -3.46
N LEU A 392 -23.09 14.56 -2.29
CA LEU A 392 -22.10 14.83 -1.26
C LEU A 392 -21.83 13.64 -0.33
N SER A 393 -22.75 12.67 -0.28
CA SER A 393 -22.63 11.48 0.55
C SER A 393 -21.66 10.45 -0.05
N GLU A 394 -20.88 9.81 0.81
CA GLU A 394 -20.10 8.62 0.46
C GLU A 394 -20.98 7.38 0.36
N ASP A 395 -20.74 6.54 -0.65
CA ASP A 395 -21.60 5.41 -1.01
C ASP A 395 -21.25 4.14 -0.21
N ASP A 396 -19.97 3.93 0.12
CA ASP A 396 -19.45 2.74 0.80
C ASP A 396 -20.19 2.35 2.11
N PRO A 397 -20.53 3.28 3.04
CA PRO A 397 -21.23 2.93 4.27
C PRO A 397 -22.62 2.35 4.03
N TYR A 398 -23.31 2.81 2.98
CA TYR A 398 -24.66 2.35 2.62
C TYR A 398 -24.62 0.91 2.10
N ILE A 399 -23.66 0.62 1.22
CA ILE A 399 -23.46 -0.73 0.66
C ILE A 399 -23.10 -1.73 1.77
N LEU A 400 -22.15 -1.37 2.63
CA LEU A 400 -21.74 -2.21 3.75
C LEU A 400 -22.90 -2.50 4.71
N TYR A 401 -23.67 -1.47 5.07
CA TYR A 401 -24.81 -1.62 5.97
C TYR A 401 -25.91 -2.51 5.38
N ALA A 402 -26.40 -2.19 4.18
CA ALA A 402 -27.51 -2.95 3.57
C ALA A 402 -27.15 -4.42 3.38
N THR A 403 -25.91 -4.71 2.99
CA THR A 403 -25.44 -6.09 2.80
C THR A 403 -25.41 -6.82 4.13
N MET A 404 -24.72 -6.28 5.14
CA MET A 404 -24.61 -6.97 6.43
C MET A 404 -25.93 -7.05 7.20
N ALA A 405 -26.81 -6.06 7.07
CA ALA A 405 -28.15 -6.07 7.66
C ALA A 405 -29.07 -7.13 7.06
N SER A 406 -28.79 -7.57 5.83
CA SER A 406 -29.54 -8.62 5.13
C SER A 406 -29.12 -10.03 5.49
N GLY A 407 -28.04 -10.17 6.26
CA GLY A 407 -27.57 -11.44 6.80
C GLY A 407 -26.28 -11.95 6.17
N ILE A 408 -25.78 -13.07 6.70
CA ILE A 408 -24.46 -13.62 6.37
C ILE A 408 -24.35 -14.11 4.92
N ASN A 409 -25.46 -14.39 4.24
CA ASN A 409 -25.46 -14.86 2.85
C ASN A 409 -25.64 -13.74 1.83
N ALA A 410 -25.88 -12.51 2.28
CA ALA A 410 -26.10 -11.38 1.39
C ALA A 410 -24.79 -10.95 0.73
N MET A 411 -24.84 -10.79 -0.59
CA MET A 411 -23.68 -10.47 -1.42
C MET A 411 -23.74 -9.01 -1.85
N PHE A 412 -22.61 -8.48 -2.34
CA PHE A 412 -22.61 -7.16 -2.94
C PHE A 412 -21.78 -7.07 -4.22
N VAL A 413 -22.17 -6.16 -5.11
CA VAL A 413 -21.47 -5.88 -6.36
C VAL A 413 -20.85 -4.49 -6.28
N SER A 414 -19.52 -4.45 -6.28
CA SER A 414 -18.74 -3.21 -6.42
C SER A 414 -17.32 -3.55 -6.88
N SER A 415 -16.68 -2.66 -7.60
CA SER A 415 -15.24 -2.72 -7.89
C SER A 415 -14.43 -1.80 -6.98
N ASP A 416 -15.08 -1.09 -6.04
CA ASP A 416 -14.34 -0.41 -4.97
C ASP A 416 -13.75 -1.45 -4.02
N LEU A 417 -12.54 -1.17 -3.56
CA LEU A 417 -11.77 -2.02 -2.67
C LEU A 417 -12.04 -1.68 -1.20
N LEU A 418 -12.84 -0.62 -0.94
CA LEU A 418 -13.27 -0.13 0.36
C LEU A 418 -12.08 0.20 1.26
N ARG A 419 -11.02 0.76 0.66
CA ARG A 419 -9.70 0.94 1.31
C ARG A 419 -9.78 1.81 2.57
N GLN A 420 -10.67 2.80 2.59
CA GLN A 420 -10.84 3.69 3.73
C GLN A 420 -11.42 2.94 4.94
N HIS A 421 -12.41 2.08 4.71
CA HIS A 421 -13.03 1.25 5.75
C HIS A 421 -12.07 0.22 6.34
N LYS A 422 -11.15 -0.33 5.53
CA LYS A 422 -10.08 -1.22 6.03
C LYS A 422 -9.25 -0.58 7.15
N HIS A 423 -8.99 0.73 7.07
CA HIS A 423 -8.28 1.44 8.12
C HIS A 423 -9.11 1.55 9.41
N SER A 424 -10.41 1.80 9.29
CA SER A 424 -11.32 1.89 10.43
C SER A 424 -11.51 0.53 11.12
N PHE A 425 -11.69 -0.56 10.37
CA PHE A 425 -11.76 -1.91 10.94
C PHE A 425 -10.46 -2.35 11.61
N LYS A 426 -9.31 -1.84 11.17
CA LYS A 426 -8.04 -2.06 11.87
C LYS A 426 -8.07 -1.56 13.31
N LYS A 427 -8.57 -0.33 13.54
CA LYS A 427 -8.68 0.24 14.90
C LYS A 427 -9.57 -0.63 15.82
N LEU A 428 -10.42 -1.46 15.22
CA LEU A 428 -11.39 -2.30 15.91
C LEU A 428 -10.97 -3.76 16.01
N ASN A 429 -9.76 -4.11 15.52
CA ASN A 429 -9.27 -5.49 15.42
C ASN A 429 -10.23 -6.41 14.62
N LEU A 430 -10.86 -5.87 13.57
CA LEU A 430 -11.81 -6.60 12.70
C LEU A 430 -11.36 -6.67 11.23
N TYR A 431 -10.08 -6.36 10.97
CA TYR A 431 -9.57 -6.31 9.60
C TYR A 431 -9.62 -7.67 8.90
N GLN A 432 -9.25 -8.75 9.59
CA GLN A 432 -9.21 -10.10 8.99
C GLN A 432 -10.62 -10.60 8.69
N GLU A 433 -11.56 -10.40 9.61
CA GLU A 433 -12.97 -10.72 9.44
C GLU A 433 -13.56 -9.95 8.26
N PHE A 434 -13.26 -8.65 8.16
CA PHE A 434 -13.68 -7.85 7.03
C PHE A 434 -13.05 -8.31 5.71
N HIS A 435 -11.76 -8.65 5.70
CA HIS A 435 -11.08 -9.15 4.52
C HIS A 435 -11.68 -10.48 4.03
N HIS A 436 -11.92 -11.42 4.95
CA HIS A 436 -12.55 -12.70 4.62
C HIS A 436 -13.97 -12.50 4.09
N TRP A 437 -14.75 -11.64 4.74
CA TRP A 437 -16.10 -11.27 4.29
C TRP A 437 -16.07 -10.64 2.90
N GLN A 438 -15.24 -9.63 2.69
CA GLN A 438 -15.09 -8.97 1.40
C GLN A 438 -14.71 -9.97 0.30
N CYS A 439 -13.69 -10.82 0.53
CA CYS A 439 -13.25 -11.82 -0.44
C CYS A 439 -14.36 -12.81 -0.83
N SER A 440 -15.22 -13.19 0.11
CA SER A 440 -16.28 -14.19 -0.12
C SER A 440 -17.62 -13.59 -0.54
N HIS A 441 -17.85 -12.29 -0.37
CA HIS A 441 -19.17 -11.64 -0.60
C HIS A 441 -19.16 -10.61 -1.73
N GLN A 442 -17.98 -10.15 -2.16
CA GLN A 442 -17.85 -9.14 -3.20
C GLN A 442 -17.78 -9.76 -4.60
N TYR A 443 -18.73 -9.36 -5.44
CA TYR A 443 -18.62 -9.49 -6.89
C TYR A 443 -17.95 -8.23 -7.45
N SER A 444 -16.91 -8.41 -8.25
CA SER A 444 -16.18 -7.29 -8.89
C SER A 444 -16.51 -7.20 -10.37
N LEU A 445 -16.51 -5.99 -10.92
CA LEU A 445 -16.79 -5.76 -12.35
C LEU A 445 -15.47 -5.53 -13.08
N ILE A 446 -15.10 -6.47 -13.94
CA ILE A 446 -13.88 -6.35 -14.75
C ILE A 446 -14.26 -5.90 -16.15
N LYS A 447 -13.58 -4.86 -16.65
CA LYS A 447 -13.59 -4.53 -18.07
C LYS A 447 -12.70 -5.52 -18.82
N PHE A 448 -13.29 -6.31 -19.69
CA PHE A 448 -12.56 -7.19 -20.60
C PHE A 448 -12.90 -6.81 -22.03
N ASN A 449 -11.94 -6.23 -22.74
CA ASN A 449 -12.13 -5.60 -24.05
C ASN A 449 -13.26 -4.55 -24.02
N LYS A 450 -14.27 -4.68 -24.90
CA LYS A 450 -15.46 -3.83 -24.95
C LYS A 450 -16.64 -4.36 -24.11
N SER A 451 -16.42 -5.38 -23.29
CA SER A 451 -17.46 -6.03 -22.48
C SER A 451 -17.18 -5.94 -20.98
N ILE A 452 -18.23 -5.92 -20.18
CA ILE A 452 -18.14 -6.00 -18.71
C ILE A 452 -18.34 -7.47 -18.30
N ARG A 453 -17.44 -7.99 -17.48
CA ARG A 453 -17.55 -9.32 -16.89
C ARG A 453 -17.67 -9.20 -15.38
N ILE A 454 -18.58 -9.98 -14.80
CA ILE A 454 -18.71 -10.09 -13.34
C ILE A 454 -17.75 -11.18 -12.86
N GLN A 455 -16.80 -10.79 -12.01
CA GLN A 455 -15.97 -11.72 -11.25
C GLN A 455 -16.77 -12.22 -10.05
N LYS A 456 -16.88 -13.55 -9.92
CA LYS A 456 -17.46 -14.17 -8.73
C LYS A 456 -16.51 -14.00 -7.53
N PRO A 457 -17.04 -13.89 -6.31
CA PRO A 457 -16.24 -13.89 -5.09
C PRO A 457 -15.35 -15.13 -4.97
N PHE A 458 -14.34 -15.01 -4.13
CA PHE A 458 -13.38 -16.06 -3.90
C PHE A 458 -13.93 -17.16 -3.01
N VAL A 459 -13.64 -18.41 -3.40
CA VAL A 459 -13.95 -19.60 -2.60
C VAL A 459 -12.89 -19.84 -1.52
N TYR A 460 -11.69 -19.30 -1.70
CA TYR A 460 -10.53 -19.42 -0.81
C TYR A 460 -9.74 -18.10 -0.77
N LEU A 461 -8.94 -17.88 0.27
CA LEU A 461 -8.18 -16.63 0.39
C LEU A 461 -7.01 -16.56 -0.61
N PRO A 462 -6.79 -15.41 -1.28
CA PRO A 462 -5.67 -15.24 -2.19
C PRO A 462 -4.36 -14.89 -1.45
N SER A 463 -4.05 -15.66 -0.40
CA SER A 463 -2.90 -15.52 0.50
C SER A 463 -2.15 -16.86 0.62
N ALA A 464 -0.98 -16.85 1.25
CA ALA A 464 -0.26 -18.09 1.53
C ALA A 464 -1.10 -19.01 2.42
N GLN A 465 -1.17 -20.30 2.09
CA GLN A 465 -1.96 -21.28 2.84
C GLN A 465 -1.19 -22.58 3.00
N LYS A 466 -1.35 -23.21 4.17
CA LYS A 466 -0.89 -24.57 4.43
C LYS A 466 -2.08 -25.53 4.36
N ASN A 467 -1.97 -26.56 3.54
CA ASN A 467 -2.92 -27.65 3.42
C ASN A 467 -2.14 -28.95 3.57
N ASP A 468 -2.42 -29.70 4.62
CA ASP A 468 -1.62 -30.86 5.05
C ASP A 468 -0.14 -30.46 5.18
N ASP A 469 0.75 -31.12 4.43
CA ASP A 469 2.18 -30.83 4.42
C ASP A 469 2.60 -29.90 3.25
N HIS A 470 1.64 -29.32 2.53
CA HIS A 470 1.89 -28.46 1.37
C HIS A 470 1.58 -26.99 1.70
N TRP A 471 2.54 -26.14 1.37
CA TRP A 471 2.37 -24.69 1.30
C TRP A 471 2.05 -24.27 -0.12
N HIS A 472 1.03 -23.42 -0.25
CA HIS A 472 0.64 -22.78 -1.49
C HIS A 472 0.82 -21.28 -1.32
N ILE A 473 1.77 -20.69 -2.05
CA ILE A 473 2.17 -19.30 -1.86
C ILE A 473 1.89 -18.53 -3.16
N PRO A 474 0.99 -17.54 -3.16
CA PRO A 474 0.71 -16.74 -4.34
C PRO A 474 1.87 -15.78 -4.59
N TYR A 475 2.24 -15.62 -5.86
CA TYR A 475 3.30 -14.68 -6.24
C TYR A 475 2.94 -13.89 -7.49
N VAL A 476 3.67 -12.80 -7.72
CA VAL A 476 3.46 -11.87 -8.83
C VAL A 476 4.71 -11.73 -9.68
N ALA A 477 4.56 -11.17 -10.89
CA ALA A 477 5.71 -10.84 -11.73
C ALA A 477 6.58 -9.74 -11.09
N ASP A 478 7.87 -9.72 -11.41
CA ASP A 478 8.86 -8.83 -10.79
C ASP A 478 8.73 -7.35 -11.22
N ASP A 479 8.03 -7.10 -12.32
CA ASP A 479 7.70 -5.78 -12.88
C ASP A 479 6.47 -5.13 -12.24
N CYS A 480 5.69 -5.89 -11.47
CA CYS A 480 4.51 -5.39 -10.78
C CYS A 480 4.92 -4.54 -9.57
N THR A 481 4.55 -3.25 -9.56
CA THR A 481 4.86 -2.39 -8.42
C THR A 481 3.99 -2.73 -7.21
N MET A 482 4.61 -2.84 -6.03
CA MET A 482 3.88 -3.27 -4.82
C MET A 482 2.79 -2.33 -4.31
N THR A 483 2.76 -1.11 -4.84
CA THR A 483 1.72 -0.12 -4.57
C THR A 483 0.43 -0.40 -5.33
N ASN A 484 0.48 -1.28 -6.34
CA ASN A 484 -0.63 -1.60 -7.23
C ASN A 484 -1.26 -2.97 -6.93
N PHE A 485 -0.95 -3.62 -5.80
CA PHE A 485 -1.69 -4.84 -5.45
C PHE A 485 -3.08 -4.51 -5.00
N ASP A 486 -4.01 -4.76 -5.90
CA ASP A 486 -5.36 -5.05 -5.53
C ASP A 486 -5.40 -6.54 -5.15
N PHE A 487 -5.40 -6.78 -3.83
CA PHE A 487 -5.58 -8.11 -3.21
C PHE A 487 -6.88 -8.83 -3.64
N HIS A 488 -7.66 -8.18 -4.51
CA HIS A 488 -8.98 -8.56 -4.99
C HIS A 488 -8.98 -9.10 -6.42
N GLU A 489 -7.82 -9.11 -7.10
CA GLU A 489 -7.66 -9.93 -8.31
C GLU A 489 -7.20 -11.34 -7.91
N PHE A 490 -7.76 -12.36 -8.55
CA PHE A 490 -7.37 -13.74 -8.26
C PHE A 490 -5.91 -13.98 -8.68
N PRO A 491 -5.04 -14.51 -7.81
CA PRO A 491 -3.66 -14.80 -8.19
C PRO A 491 -3.67 -15.91 -9.25
N ASP A 492 -3.09 -15.62 -10.40
CA ASP A 492 -2.90 -16.56 -11.51
C ASP A 492 -1.70 -17.48 -11.27
N LYS A 493 -0.74 -17.05 -10.44
CA LYS A 493 0.52 -17.73 -10.17
C LYS A 493 0.67 -18.10 -8.71
N TRP A 494 1.00 -19.37 -8.49
CA TRP A 494 1.17 -19.96 -7.17
C TRP A 494 2.41 -20.83 -7.15
N TYR A 495 3.03 -20.96 -5.99
CA TYR A 495 4.13 -21.88 -5.77
C TYR A 495 3.68 -22.95 -4.77
N CYS A 496 3.83 -24.23 -5.12
CA CYS A 496 3.51 -25.36 -4.25
C CYS A 496 4.80 -25.91 -3.66
N LEU A 497 4.96 -25.84 -2.34
CA LEU A 497 6.13 -26.30 -1.58
C LEU A 497 5.72 -27.36 -0.57
N ARG A 498 6.57 -28.36 -0.35
CA ARG A 498 6.42 -29.32 0.75
C ARG A 498 7.79 -29.74 1.26
N GLN A 499 7.84 -30.14 2.52
CA GLN A 499 9.03 -30.79 3.07
C GLN A 499 9.01 -32.27 2.70
N GLU A 500 10.13 -32.80 2.23
CA GLU A 500 10.27 -34.24 2.03
C GLU A 500 10.29 -34.94 3.38
N LYS A 501 9.34 -35.85 3.60
CA LYS A 501 9.41 -36.77 4.72
C LYS A 501 10.51 -37.77 4.41
N LYS A 502 11.59 -37.76 5.20
CA LYS A 502 12.50 -38.91 5.24
C LYS A 502 11.70 -40.07 5.84
N TYR A 503 11.39 -41.06 5.03
CA TYR A 503 10.99 -42.37 5.56
C TYR A 503 12.26 -42.95 6.20
N THR A 504 12.36 -42.85 7.52
CA THR A 504 13.33 -43.60 8.33
C THR A 504 12.78 -44.96 8.67
#